data_AF-A0A4Q5S667-F1
#
_entry.id   AF-A0A4Q5S667-F1
#
_cell.length_a   1.000
_cell.length_b   1.000
_cell.length_c   1.000
_cell.angle_alpha   90.00
_cell.angle_beta   90.00
_cell.angle_gamma   90.00
#
_symmetry.space_group_name_H-M   'P 1'
#
loop_
_entity.id
_entity.type
_entity.pdbx_description
1 polymer ?
#
loop_
_entity_poly.entity_id
_entity_poly.type
_entity_poly.pdbx_seq_one_letter_code
_entity_poly.pdbx_strand_id
1 'polypeptide(L)'
;MAISSKSLVVKKSTIPGSGKGLFTKKFIPKGARILEYKGRITTWKDANHEDGANAYIYYLKRTHVIDARPYKASLARYANDAKGLTRVKGITNNCEYVEEGLNVYIHAKRDINAGEELLVPYGPEYWQVIRYNKKLEEKSTQEPAKTSKKSTKKTKKTKKKSTKKAAK
;
A
#
# COMPACT_ATOMS: atom_id res chain seq x y z
N MET A 1 21.74 -18.87 1.52
CA MET A 1 20.77 -19.86 2.05
C MET A 1 19.36 -19.34 1.85
N ALA A 2 18.41 -20.19 1.48
CA ALA A 2 17.00 -19.80 1.34
C ALA A 2 16.26 -20.03 2.68
N ILE A 3 15.56 -19.01 3.17
CA ILE A 3 14.75 -19.12 4.40
C ILE A 3 13.41 -19.79 4.08
N SER A 4 12.98 -20.74 4.91
CA SER A 4 11.68 -21.38 4.74
C SER A 4 10.55 -20.42 5.12
N SER A 5 9.51 -20.32 4.29
CA SER A 5 8.31 -19.55 4.65
C SER A 5 7.63 -20.06 5.92
N LYS A 6 7.79 -21.35 6.27
CA LYS A 6 7.28 -21.96 7.52
C LYS A 6 7.95 -21.41 8.78
N SER A 7 9.16 -20.86 8.66
CA SER A 7 9.85 -20.18 9.77
C SER A 7 9.46 -18.72 9.89
N LEU A 8 8.51 -18.21 9.10
CA LEU A 8 8.00 -16.85 9.22
C LEU A 8 6.58 -16.86 9.78
N VAL A 9 6.20 -15.77 10.44
CA VAL A 9 4.88 -15.63 11.05
C VAL A 9 4.39 -14.19 10.97
N VAL A 10 3.08 -14.04 10.75
CA VAL A 10 2.42 -12.74 10.78
C VAL A 10 1.71 -12.59 12.12
N LYS A 11 2.03 -11.53 12.85
CA LYS A 11 1.36 -11.15 14.11
C LYS A 11 1.24 -9.62 14.19
N LYS A 12 0.71 -9.08 15.29
CA LYS A 12 0.66 -7.62 15.50
C LYS A 12 2.08 -7.04 15.45
N SER A 13 2.27 -5.95 14.71
CA SER A 13 3.56 -5.26 14.61
C SER A 13 3.99 -4.67 15.96
N THR A 14 5.29 -4.59 16.17
CA THR A 14 5.90 -3.86 17.29
C THR A 14 5.82 -2.34 17.10
N ILE A 15 5.55 -1.87 15.88
CA ILE A 15 5.37 -0.45 15.57
C ILE A 15 3.90 -0.06 15.84
N PRO A 16 3.64 0.90 16.75
CA PRO A 16 2.28 1.34 17.06
C PRO A 16 1.57 1.91 15.82
N GLY A 17 0.37 1.40 15.55
CA GLY A 17 -0.47 1.85 14.43
C GLY A 17 -0.15 1.21 13.07
N SER A 18 0.85 0.33 12.97
CA SER A 18 1.24 -0.32 11.71
C SER A 18 0.48 -1.62 11.40
N GLY A 19 -0.45 -2.04 12.26
CA GLY A 19 -1.27 -3.23 12.03
C GLY A 19 -0.49 -4.53 12.18
N LYS A 20 -0.45 -5.35 11.13
CA LYS A 20 0.25 -6.65 11.11
C LYS A 20 1.71 -6.46 10.70
N GLY A 21 2.60 -7.22 11.31
CA GLY A 21 4.02 -7.29 11.00
C GLY A 21 4.48 -8.71 10.66
N LEU A 22 5.59 -8.82 9.94
CA LEU A 22 6.23 -10.08 9.59
C LEU A 22 7.39 -10.37 10.54
N PHE A 23 7.46 -11.59 11.07
CA PHE A 23 8.46 -11.99 12.05
C PHE A 23 9.12 -13.30 11.65
N THR A 24 10.33 -13.55 12.17
CA THR A 24 11.00 -14.84 12.03
C THR A 24 10.91 -15.67 13.31
N LYS A 25 10.79 -17.00 13.16
CA LYS A 25 10.86 -17.99 14.25
C LYS A 25 12.27 -18.56 14.42
N LYS A 26 13.18 -18.26 13.50
CA LYS A 26 14.56 -18.78 13.48
C LYS A 26 15.54 -17.65 13.22
N PHE A 27 16.79 -17.89 13.56
CA PHE A 27 17.89 -17.02 13.16
C PHE A 27 17.97 -16.88 11.63
N ILE A 28 18.20 -15.67 11.15
CA ILE A 28 18.45 -15.35 9.74
C ILE A 28 19.81 -14.64 9.66
N PRO A 29 20.81 -15.21 8.96
CA PRO A 29 22.10 -14.57 8.82
C PRO A 29 22.02 -13.35 7.88
N LYS A 30 22.91 -12.38 8.09
CA LYS A 30 23.12 -11.25 7.18
C LYS A 30 23.29 -11.73 5.73
N GLY A 31 22.69 -11.01 4.80
CA GLY A 31 22.73 -11.29 3.35
C GLY A 31 21.83 -12.44 2.91
N ALA A 32 21.08 -13.07 3.83
CA ALA A 32 20.13 -14.11 3.44
C ALA A 32 18.94 -13.53 2.67
N ARG A 33 18.59 -14.18 1.57
CA ARG A 33 17.31 -13.97 0.87
C ARG A 33 16.18 -14.60 1.67
N ILE A 34 15.23 -13.78 2.11
CA ILE A 34 14.15 -14.18 3.00
C ILE A 34 12.91 -14.60 2.22
N LEU A 35 12.35 -13.67 1.43
CA LEU A 35 11.13 -13.87 0.65
C LEU A 35 11.16 -13.05 -0.62
N GLU A 36 10.33 -13.44 -1.57
CA GLU A 36 9.99 -12.62 -2.74
C GLU A 36 8.76 -11.77 -2.43
N TYR A 37 8.77 -10.50 -2.85
CA TYR A 37 7.63 -9.60 -2.78
C TYR A 37 6.66 -9.89 -3.94
N LYS A 38 5.81 -10.90 -3.76
CA LYS A 38 4.88 -11.36 -4.79
C LYS A 38 3.58 -10.57 -4.78
N GLY A 39 3.07 -10.30 -5.99
CA GLY A 39 1.79 -9.63 -6.22
C GLY A 39 1.33 -9.78 -7.66
N ARG A 40 0.23 -9.10 -7.99
CA ARG A 40 -0.25 -8.96 -9.37
C ARG A 40 0.74 -8.07 -10.12
N ILE A 41 1.24 -8.55 -11.25
CA ILE A 41 2.05 -7.71 -12.14
C ILE A 41 1.12 -6.85 -13.00
N THR A 42 1.36 -5.54 -13.02
CA THR A 42 0.61 -4.55 -13.81
C THR A 42 1.56 -3.55 -14.46
N THR A 43 1.00 -2.65 -15.28
CA THR A 43 1.68 -1.40 -15.63
C THR A 43 1.45 -0.37 -14.52
N TRP A 44 2.21 0.74 -14.54
CA TRP A 44 1.94 1.88 -13.67
C TRP A 44 0.58 2.51 -13.93
N LYS A 45 0.11 2.50 -15.19
CA LYS A 45 -1.20 3.07 -15.54
C LYS A 45 -2.35 2.25 -14.94
N ASP A 46 -2.20 0.93 -14.91
CA ASP A 46 -3.28 0.01 -14.53
C ASP A 46 -3.18 -0.46 -13.07
N ALA A 47 -2.11 -0.10 -12.37
CA ALA A 47 -1.98 -0.38 -10.94
C ALA A 47 -3.03 0.38 -10.13
N ASN A 48 -3.64 -0.30 -9.16
CA ASN A 48 -4.61 0.32 -8.26
C ASN A 48 -3.86 1.09 -7.16
N HIS A 49 -3.44 2.31 -7.45
CA HIS A 49 -2.70 3.16 -6.50
C HIS A 49 -3.54 3.68 -5.34
N GLU A 50 -4.87 3.71 -5.49
CA GLU A 50 -5.80 4.36 -4.55
C GLU A 50 -5.33 5.76 -4.15
N ASP A 51 -4.97 6.60 -5.13
CA ASP A 51 -4.42 7.95 -4.89
C ASP A 51 -3.21 7.97 -3.95
N GLY A 52 -2.38 6.92 -4.02
CA GLY A 52 -1.20 6.74 -3.18
C GLY A 52 -1.50 6.12 -1.81
N ALA A 53 -2.75 5.73 -1.54
CA ALA A 53 -3.12 5.04 -0.30
C ALA A 53 -2.81 3.53 -0.33
N ASN A 54 -2.60 2.94 -1.52
CA ASN A 54 -2.24 1.52 -1.60
C ASN A 54 -0.77 1.29 -1.19
N ALA A 55 -0.59 0.90 0.08
CA ALA A 55 0.70 0.57 0.69
C ALA A 55 1.40 -0.69 0.13
N TYR A 56 0.77 -1.42 -0.79
CA TYR A 56 1.27 -2.70 -1.30
C TYR A 56 1.77 -2.64 -2.74
N ILE A 57 1.96 -1.43 -3.26
CA ILE A 57 2.54 -1.19 -4.58
C ILE A 57 4.07 -1.16 -4.47
N TYR A 58 4.73 -1.99 -5.26
CA TYR A 58 6.15 -1.87 -5.53
C TYR A 58 6.35 -1.49 -7.01
N TYR A 59 6.95 -0.34 -7.26
CA TYR A 59 7.27 0.14 -8.60
C TYR A 59 8.69 -0.28 -9.00
N LEU A 60 8.83 -1.11 -10.04
CA LEU A 60 10.13 -1.36 -10.68
C LEU A 60 10.29 -0.48 -11.91
N LYS A 61 9.30 -0.50 -12.80
CA LYS A 61 9.26 0.32 -14.01
C LYS A 61 7.83 0.49 -14.51
N ARG A 62 7.64 1.41 -15.45
CA ARG A 62 6.32 1.74 -16.03
C ARG A 62 5.51 0.52 -16.51
N THR A 63 6.16 -0.52 -17.00
CA THR A 63 5.51 -1.75 -17.50
C THR A 63 5.55 -2.91 -16.50
N HIS A 64 6.09 -2.70 -15.30
CA HIS A 64 6.25 -3.73 -14.29
C HIS A 64 6.12 -3.15 -12.88
N VAL A 65 4.91 -3.23 -12.37
CA VAL A 65 4.51 -2.81 -11.03
C VAL A 65 3.91 -4.02 -10.33
N ILE A 66 4.31 -4.25 -9.09
CA ILE A 66 3.81 -5.36 -8.28
C ILE A 66 2.76 -4.81 -7.33
N ASP A 67 1.52 -5.25 -7.47
CA ASP A 67 0.45 -5.00 -6.49
C ASP A 67 0.25 -6.23 -5.60
N ALA A 68 0.81 -6.19 -4.39
CA ALA A 68 0.68 -7.26 -3.41
C ALA A 68 -0.62 -7.17 -2.60
N ARG A 69 -1.49 -6.18 -2.83
CA ARG A 69 -2.72 -5.99 -2.05
C ARG A 69 -3.65 -7.21 -2.11
N PRO A 70 -3.97 -7.80 -3.28
CA PRO A 70 -4.84 -8.97 -3.34
C PRO A 70 -4.17 -10.27 -2.86
N TYR A 71 -2.84 -10.29 -2.74
CA TYR A 71 -2.05 -11.50 -2.44
C TYR A 71 -1.90 -11.70 -0.93
N LYS A 72 -3.02 -11.94 -0.22
CA LYS A 72 -3.02 -12.10 1.26
C LYS A 72 -2.11 -13.22 1.78
N ALA A 73 -1.82 -14.23 0.95
CA ALA A 73 -0.89 -15.31 1.28
C ALA A 73 0.59 -14.92 1.11
N SER A 74 0.89 -13.83 0.39
CA SER A 74 2.25 -13.31 0.22
C SER A 74 2.72 -12.67 1.52
N LEU A 75 3.56 -13.38 2.27
CA LEU A 75 4.03 -12.94 3.59
C LEU A 75 4.83 -11.62 3.53
N ALA A 76 5.55 -11.38 2.43
CA ALA A 76 6.40 -10.21 2.25
C ALA A 76 5.62 -8.88 2.32
N ARG A 77 4.33 -8.88 2.00
CA ARG A 77 3.45 -7.70 2.10
C ARG A 77 3.27 -7.19 3.53
N TYR A 78 3.61 -7.98 4.54
CA TYR A 78 3.46 -7.64 5.96
C TYR A 78 4.75 -7.11 6.60
N ALA A 79 5.85 -6.99 5.85
CA ALA A 79 7.06 -6.36 6.36
C ALA A 79 6.85 -4.84 6.42
N ASN A 80 6.94 -4.25 7.62
CA ASN A 80 6.71 -2.83 7.85
C ASN A 80 7.99 -2.01 7.71
N ASP A 81 7.85 -0.68 7.65
CA ASP A 81 9.00 0.24 7.71
C ASP A 81 9.11 0.91 9.09
N ALA A 82 10.27 0.74 9.73
CA ALA A 82 10.61 1.35 11.01
C ALA A 82 10.64 2.88 10.99
N LYS A 83 10.77 3.50 9.80
CA LYS A 83 10.87 4.96 9.61
C LYS A 83 9.53 5.63 9.29
N GLY A 84 8.42 4.93 9.51
CA GLY A 84 7.07 5.38 9.20
C GLY A 84 6.54 6.57 9.99
N LEU A 85 5.21 6.64 10.15
CA LEU A 85 4.54 7.72 10.89
C LEU A 85 4.95 7.74 12.37
N THR A 86 5.10 6.56 12.96
CA THR A 86 5.59 6.36 14.33
C THR A 86 7.02 5.85 14.28
N ARG A 87 7.93 6.47 15.04
CA ARG A 87 9.31 6.00 15.21
C ARG A 87 9.50 5.49 16.63
N VAL A 88 10.00 4.27 16.76
CA VAL A 88 10.31 3.64 18.05
C VAL A 88 11.82 3.66 18.24
N LYS A 89 12.28 4.22 19.36
CA LYS A 89 13.72 4.26 19.70
C LYS A 89 14.29 2.84 19.74
N GLY A 90 15.41 2.63 19.07
CA GLY A 90 16.08 1.32 19.00
C GLY A 90 15.54 0.37 17.91
N ILE A 91 14.43 0.71 17.26
CA ILE A 91 13.91 -0.07 16.12
C ILE A 91 14.36 0.59 14.81
N THR A 92 15.05 -0.18 13.97
CA THR A 92 15.53 0.25 12.65
C THR A 92 15.29 -0.85 11.62
N ASN A 93 15.25 -0.49 10.33
CA ASN A 93 15.09 -1.46 9.25
C ASN A 93 16.29 -2.42 9.22
N ASN A 94 16.00 -3.70 9.44
CA ASN A 94 16.97 -4.80 9.46
C ASN A 94 16.97 -5.59 8.14
N CYS A 95 16.06 -5.28 7.23
CA CYS A 95 15.94 -5.86 5.91
C CYS A 95 15.99 -4.78 4.82
N GLU A 96 16.20 -5.19 3.58
CA GLU A 96 16.12 -4.35 2.39
C GLU A 96 15.47 -5.08 1.22
N TYR A 97 14.98 -4.29 0.26
CA TYR A 97 14.57 -4.80 -1.03
C TYR A 97 15.79 -4.93 -1.94
N VAL A 98 15.89 -6.07 -2.61
CA VAL A 98 16.90 -6.37 -3.63
C VAL A 98 16.17 -6.76 -4.90
N GLU A 99 16.40 -6.00 -5.95
CA GLU A 99 15.83 -6.24 -7.27
C GLU A 99 16.75 -7.17 -8.05
N GLU A 100 16.19 -8.26 -8.56
CA GLU A 100 16.89 -9.24 -9.39
C GLU A 100 16.08 -9.46 -10.67
N GLY A 101 16.43 -8.72 -11.72
CA GLY A 101 15.68 -8.68 -12.96
C GLY A 101 14.33 -8.00 -12.77
N LEU A 102 13.24 -8.78 -12.81
CA LEU A 102 11.88 -8.29 -12.58
C LEU A 102 11.31 -8.72 -11.22
N ASN A 103 12.07 -9.49 -10.44
CA ASN A 103 11.64 -9.97 -9.15
C ASN A 103 12.24 -9.08 -8.06
N VAL A 104 11.47 -8.89 -6.99
CA VAL A 104 11.90 -8.14 -5.82
C VAL A 104 11.98 -9.11 -4.65
N TYR A 105 13.11 -9.11 -3.95
CA TYR A 105 13.33 -9.95 -2.79
C TYR A 105 13.58 -9.10 -1.55
N ILE A 106 13.18 -9.62 -0.40
CA ILE A 106 13.59 -9.09 0.90
C ILE A 106 14.84 -9.83 1.34
N HIS A 107 15.91 -9.10 1.63
CA HIS A 107 17.17 -9.62 2.14
C HIS A 107 17.48 -9.06 3.53
N ALA A 108 18.18 -9.84 4.36
CA ALA A 108 18.62 -9.42 5.68
C ALA A 108 19.86 -8.51 5.58
N LYS A 109 19.83 -7.32 6.19
CA LYS A 109 20.97 -6.36 6.21
C LYS A 109 21.97 -6.64 7.33
N ARG A 110 21.53 -7.40 8.33
CA ARG A 110 22.29 -7.84 9.49
C ARG A 110 21.78 -9.22 9.91
N ASP A 111 22.43 -9.81 10.89
CA ASP A 111 21.89 -10.97 11.58
C ASP A 111 20.58 -10.60 12.28
N ILE A 112 19.56 -11.46 12.17
CA ILE A 112 18.23 -11.28 12.74
C ILE A 112 17.91 -12.49 13.61
N ASN A 113 17.68 -12.25 14.90
CA ASN A 113 17.40 -13.30 15.85
C ASN A 113 15.96 -13.83 15.71
N ALA A 114 15.75 -15.04 16.21
CA ALA A 114 14.40 -15.59 16.35
C ALA A 114 13.52 -14.65 17.18
N GLY A 115 12.30 -14.39 16.70
CA GLY A 115 11.32 -13.51 17.35
C GLY A 115 11.35 -12.06 16.88
N GLU A 116 12.39 -11.62 16.17
CA GLU A 116 12.48 -10.25 15.64
C GLU A 116 11.49 -9.99 14.50
N GLU A 117 11.03 -8.74 14.39
CA GLU A 117 10.23 -8.25 13.26
C GLU A 117 11.15 -7.95 12.07
N LEU A 118 10.72 -8.34 10.87
CA LEU A 118 11.37 -8.03 9.61
C LEU A 118 10.87 -6.68 9.12
N LEU A 119 11.78 -5.71 9.05
CA LEU A 119 11.48 -4.33 8.77
C LEU A 119 12.27 -3.84 7.55
N VAL A 120 11.57 -3.30 6.56
CA VAL A 120 12.10 -2.89 5.25
C VAL A 120 11.86 -1.40 5.01
N PRO A 121 12.77 -0.69 4.32
CA PRO A 121 12.54 0.69 3.94
C PRO A 121 11.52 0.77 2.79
N TYR A 122 10.42 1.49 2.96
CA TYR A 122 9.48 1.82 1.88
C TYR A 122 9.98 2.96 1.00
N GLY A 123 10.90 3.78 1.53
CA GLY A 123 11.49 4.91 0.82
C GLY A 123 10.87 6.26 1.23
N PRO A 124 11.63 7.36 1.08
CA PRO A 124 11.17 8.68 1.49
C PRO A 124 9.96 9.18 0.67
N GLU A 125 9.89 8.87 -0.62
CA GLU A 125 8.82 9.29 -1.53
C GLU A 125 7.46 8.73 -1.08
N TYR A 126 7.41 7.45 -0.72
CA TYR A 126 6.22 6.82 -0.16
C TYR A 126 5.73 7.57 1.08
N TRP A 127 6.62 7.82 2.04
CA TRP A 127 6.24 8.49 3.28
C TRP A 127 5.92 9.98 3.11
N GLN A 128 6.42 10.64 2.06
CA GLN A 128 6.01 11.99 1.69
C GLN A 128 4.56 12.02 1.24
N VAL A 129 4.16 11.09 0.36
CA VAL A 129 2.77 10.94 -0.11
C VAL A 129 1.82 10.65 1.05
N ILE A 130 2.14 9.67 1.91
CA ILE A 130 1.30 9.32 3.07
C ILE A 130 1.11 10.51 4.01
N ARG A 131 2.20 11.26 4.31
CA ARG A 131 2.10 12.45 5.17
C ARG A 131 1.31 13.58 4.51
N TYR A 132 1.43 13.73 3.19
CA TYR A 132 0.65 14.71 2.43
C TYR A 132 -0.84 14.38 2.49
N ASN A 133 -1.22 13.13 2.18
CA ASN A 133 -2.61 12.68 2.21
C ASN A 133 -3.23 12.83 3.61
N LYS A 134 -2.51 12.44 4.67
CA LYS A 134 -2.96 12.64 6.06
C LYS A 134 -3.26 14.10 6.40
N LYS A 135 -2.42 15.05 5.93
CA LYS A 135 -2.66 16.49 6.12
C LYS A 135 -3.89 16.99 5.38
N LEU A 136 -4.18 16.45 4.20
CA LEU A 136 -5.39 16.79 3.46
C LEU A 136 -6.64 16.32 4.20
N GLU A 137 -6.62 15.09 4.73
CA GLU A 137 -7.71 14.53 5.53
C GLU A 137 -7.96 15.39 6.79
N GLU A 138 -6.90 15.75 7.53
CA GLU A 138 -7.01 16.61 8.71
C GLU A 138 -7.64 17.97 8.39
N LYS A 139 -7.23 18.61 7.28
CA LYS A 139 -7.81 19.89 6.83
C LYS A 139 -9.28 19.75 6.44
N SER A 140 -9.63 18.70 5.69
CA SER A 140 -11.01 18.43 5.29
C SER A 140 -11.93 18.14 6.49
N THR A 141 -11.38 17.59 7.57
CA THR A 141 -12.12 17.30 8.81
C THR A 141 -12.31 18.57 9.67
N GLN A 142 -11.46 19.59 9.49
CA GLN A 142 -11.48 20.84 10.25
C GLN A 142 -12.26 21.98 9.58
N GLU A 143 -12.56 21.88 8.28
CA GLU A 143 -13.44 22.83 7.60
C GLU A 143 -14.92 22.44 7.83
N PRO A 144 -15.73 23.23 8.55
CA PRO A 144 -17.17 23.01 8.58
C PRO A 144 -17.70 23.24 7.17
N ALA A 145 -18.53 22.30 6.68
CA ALA A 145 -19.14 22.27 5.35
C ALA A 145 -19.65 23.65 4.88
N LYS A 146 -18.79 24.43 4.20
CA LYS A 146 -19.17 25.65 3.51
C LYS A 146 -19.38 25.34 2.03
N THR A 147 -20.64 25.04 1.74
CA THR A 147 -21.36 25.40 0.50
C THR A 147 -20.83 24.84 -0.83
N SER A 148 -21.56 23.88 -1.38
CA SER A 148 -21.86 23.88 -2.82
C SER A 148 -23.33 23.57 -3.09
N LYS A 149 -24.18 24.59 -2.85
CA LYS A 149 -25.41 24.73 -3.65
C LYS A 149 -24.99 25.08 -5.07
N LYS A 150 -24.95 24.09 -5.98
CA LYS A 150 -24.95 24.34 -7.43
C LYS A 150 -26.32 23.99 -8.02
N SER A 151 -27.17 25.01 -7.97
CA SER A 151 -28.11 25.42 -9.04
C SER A 151 -28.85 24.34 -9.84
N THR A 152 -30.06 23.98 -9.41
CA THR A 152 -31.15 23.54 -10.30
C THR A 152 -32.28 24.57 -10.27
N LYS A 153 -32.27 25.51 -11.23
CA LYS A 153 -33.47 26.26 -11.60
C LYS A 153 -33.37 26.77 -13.04
N LYS A 154 -34.13 26.12 -13.93
CA LYS A 154 -34.85 26.70 -15.09
C LYS A 154 -35.77 25.61 -15.64
N THR A 155 -37.00 25.53 -15.13
CA THR A 155 -38.26 26.10 -15.66
C THR A 155 -38.99 25.20 -16.66
N LYS A 156 -40.23 24.86 -16.27
CA LYS A 156 -41.29 24.22 -17.03
C LYS A 156 -41.50 24.87 -18.41
N LYS A 157 -41.71 24.04 -19.44
CA LYS A 157 -42.59 24.38 -20.57
C LYS A 157 -43.47 23.18 -20.92
N THR A 158 -44.72 23.30 -20.49
CA THR A 158 -45.90 22.64 -21.03
C THR A 158 -45.95 22.82 -22.56
N LYS A 159 -46.18 21.73 -23.30
CA LYS A 159 -46.76 21.77 -24.65
C LYS A 159 -47.81 20.67 -24.78
N LYS A 160 -49.06 21.08 -24.63
CA LYS A 160 -50.23 20.43 -25.21
C LYS A 160 -50.36 20.99 -26.62
N LYS A 161 -50.29 20.15 -27.66
CA LYS A 161 -50.88 20.43 -28.97
C LYS A 161 -51.24 19.10 -29.64
N SER A 162 -52.54 18.89 -29.78
CA SER A 162 -53.20 17.94 -30.64
C SER A 162 -52.92 18.26 -32.12
N THR A 163 -52.75 17.24 -32.97
CA THR A 163 -53.73 16.88 -34.03
C THR A 163 -53.22 15.78 -34.98
N LYS A 164 -54.12 14.80 -35.18
CA LYS A 164 -54.47 14.07 -36.42
C LYS A 164 -53.56 12.99 -37.04
N LYS A 165 -54.09 11.75 -36.92
CA LYS A 165 -54.65 10.88 -37.98
C LYS A 165 -53.73 9.81 -38.57
N ALA A 166 -54.03 8.53 -38.27
CA ALA A 166 -54.40 7.47 -39.23
C ALA A 166 -54.44 6.09 -38.54
N ALA A 167 -55.60 5.41 -38.57
CA ALA A 167 -55.76 4.02 -39.01
C ALA A 167 -57.03 3.39 -38.42
N LYS A 168 -57.92 2.98 -39.34
CA LYS A 168 -59.14 2.16 -39.20
C LYS A 168 -60.33 2.77 -38.47
#